data_AF-A0A645I527-F1
#
_entry.id   AF-A0A645I527-F1
#
_cell.length_a   1.000
_cell.length_b   1.000
_cell.length_c   1.000
_cell.angle_alpha   90.00
_cell.angle_beta   90.00
_cell.angle_gamma   90.00
#
_symmetry.space_group_name_H-M   'P 1'
#
loop_
_entity.id
_entity.type
_entity.pdbx_description
1 polymer ?
#
loop_
_entity_poly.entity_id
_entity_poly.type
_entity_poly.pdbx_seq_one_letter_code
_entity_poly.pdbx_strand_id
1 'polypeptide(L)'
;MAAQNKNWRQKPKSLSERGYRKYMAKQKKVTVNGQEFTLQSVSPSWYYELNDKVGNTGGGKRDSVKYMDTMFRNCVIAPSEVANGGMGYFDEQEDLKTPEALIKEIESFLRE
;
A
#
# COMPACT_ATOMS: atom_id res chain seq x y z
N MET A 1 -14.88 28.09 19.03
CA MET A 1 -15.61 27.86 17.76
C MET A 1 -14.67 27.20 16.77
N ALA A 2 -14.70 25.88 16.64
CA ALA A 2 -13.90 25.17 15.64
C ALA A 2 -14.67 25.15 14.32
N ALA A 3 -14.03 25.62 13.25
CA ALA A 3 -14.62 25.72 11.92
C ALA A 3 -15.05 24.33 11.42
N GLN A 4 -16.37 24.10 11.37
CA GLN A 4 -16.97 23.00 10.63
C GLN A 4 -16.79 23.27 9.15
N ASN A 5 -15.77 22.66 8.54
CA ASN A 5 -15.61 22.75 7.10
C ASN A 5 -16.63 21.83 6.40
N LYS A 6 -17.57 22.47 5.68
CA LYS A 6 -18.71 21.86 4.99
C LYS A 6 -18.26 21.27 3.65
N ASN A 7 -18.33 19.94 3.50
CA ASN A 7 -19.01 19.28 2.35
C ASN A 7 -19.08 17.75 2.51
N TRP A 8 -19.62 17.30 3.65
CA TRP A 8 -19.68 15.89 4.06
C TRP A 8 -20.97 15.15 3.63
N ARG A 9 -21.71 15.66 2.62
CA ARG A 9 -23.08 15.21 2.34
C ARG A 9 -23.28 14.01 1.40
N GLN A 10 -22.23 13.36 0.92
CA GLN A 10 -22.37 12.06 0.24
C GLN A 10 -21.15 11.16 0.49
N LYS A 11 -21.01 10.59 1.70
CA LYS A 11 -20.19 9.38 1.86
C LYS A 11 -20.97 8.23 1.22
N PRO A 12 -20.50 7.61 0.12
CA PRO A 12 -21.15 6.41 -0.41
C PRO A 12 -21.13 5.34 0.69
N LYS A 13 -22.25 4.62 0.87
CA LYS A 13 -22.38 3.57 1.90
C LYS A 13 -21.30 2.48 1.78
N SER A 14 -20.67 2.36 0.61
CA SER A 14 -19.42 1.64 0.37
C SER A 14 -18.57 2.44 -0.63
N LEU A 15 -17.49 3.07 -0.18
CA LEU A 15 -16.53 3.70 -1.09
C LEU A 15 -15.66 2.57 -1.69
N SER A 16 -15.72 2.38 -3.01
CA SER A 16 -14.82 1.43 -3.67
C SER A 16 -13.36 1.86 -3.48
N GLU A 17 -12.41 0.93 -3.59
CA GLU A 17 -10.98 1.26 -3.51
C GLU A 17 -10.60 2.36 -4.52
N ARG A 18 -11.18 2.32 -5.72
CA ARG A 18 -11.01 3.39 -6.72
C ARG A 18 -11.53 4.75 -6.22
N GLY A 19 -12.67 4.77 -5.54
CA GLY A 19 -13.21 5.98 -4.92
C GLY A 19 -12.32 6.48 -3.77
N TYR A 20 -11.80 5.56 -2.94
CA TYR A 20 -10.87 5.89 -1.87
C TYR A 20 -9.61 6.56 -2.43
N ARG A 21 -8.98 5.95 -3.44
CA ARG A 21 -7.77 6.50 -4.06
C ARG A 21 -7.97 7.88 -4.68
N LYS A 22 -9.17 8.16 -5.21
CA LYS A 22 -9.47 9.45 -5.83
C LYS A 22 -9.68 10.58 -4.81
N TYR A 23 -10.26 10.28 -3.64
CA TYR A 23 -10.77 11.33 -2.74
C TYR A 23 -10.16 11.32 -1.33
N MET A 24 -9.51 10.22 -0.93
CA MET A 24 -9.06 9.99 0.45
C MET A 24 -7.62 9.50 0.56
N ALA A 25 -6.99 9.10 -0.55
CA ALA A 25 -5.62 8.61 -0.47
C ALA A 25 -4.67 9.72 -0.03
N LYS A 26 -3.92 9.42 1.02
CA LYS A 26 -2.75 10.19 1.44
C LYS A 26 -1.56 9.78 0.58
N GLN A 27 -0.57 10.64 0.50
CA GLN A 27 0.73 10.30 -0.07
C GLN A 27 1.85 10.65 0.91
N LYS A 28 2.92 9.86 0.88
CA LYS A 28 4.11 10.05 1.72
C LYS A 28 5.36 9.74 0.91
N LYS A 29 6.36 10.61 0.99
CA LYS A 29 7.70 10.31 0.46
C LYS A 29 8.52 9.63 1.55
N VAL A 30 9.21 8.56 1.18
CA VAL A 30 10.12 7.81 2.07
C VAL A 30 11.40 7.51 1.32
N THR A 31 12.51 7.44 2.06
CA THR A 31 13.81 7.03 1.49
C THR A 31 14.21 5.72 2.13
N VAL A 32 14.38 4.68 1.32
CA VAL A 32 14.75 3.33 1.77
C VAL A 32 16.02 2.93 1.05
N ASN A 33 17.07 2.57 1.80
CA ASN A 33 18.38 2.18 1.27
C ASN A 33 18.98 3.14 0.23
N GLY A 34 18.71 4.45 0.37
CA GLY A 34 19.19 5.48 -0.56
C GLY A 34 18.30 5.69 -1.80
N GLN A 35 17.22 4.92 -1.97
CA GLN A 35 16.23 5.12 -3.02
C GLN A 35 14.99 5.85 -2.47
N GLU A 36 14.51 6.88 -3.19
CA GLU A 36 13.28 7.60 -2.85
C GLU A 36 12.06 6.88 -3.42
N PHE A 37 11.03 6.71 -2.59
CA PHE A 37 9.73 6.17 -2.96
C PHE A 37 8.63 7.16 -2.60
N THR A 38 7.64 7.28 -3.48
CA THR A 38 6.38 7.95 -3.15
C THR A 38 5.30 6.89 -2.95
N LEU A 39 4.72 6.90 -1.75
CA LEU A 39 3.68 5.98 -1.34
C LEU A 39 2.30 6.61 -1.49
N GLN A 40 1.28 5.78 -1.70
CA GLN A 40 -0.14 6.13 -1.68
C GLN A 40 -0.89 5.21 -0.71
N SER A 41 -1.82 5.76 0.07
CA SER A 41 -2.62 4.94 0.98
C SER A 41 -3.72 4.18 0.23
N VAL A 42 -4.13 3.07 0.83
CA VAL A 42 -5.26 2.23 0.40
C VAL A 42 -6.36 2.26 1.48
N SER A 43 -7.57 1.83 1.14
CA SER A 43 -8.63 1.77 2.15
C SER A 43 -8.32 0.73 3.24
N PRO A 44 -8.76 0.93 4.49
CA PRO A 44 -8.61 -0.09 5.53
C PRO A 44 -9.21 -1.43 5.14
N SER A 45 -10.38 -1.43 4.47
CA SER A 45 -11.03 -2.64 3.96
C SER A 45 -10.12 -3.40 2.99
N TRP A 46 -9.49 -2.70 2.02
CA TRP A 46 -8.55 -3.34 1.09
C TRP A 46 -7.36 -3.96 1.83
N TYR A 47 -6.78 -3.26 2.81
CA TYR A 47 -5.65 -3.76 3.59
C TYR A 47 -5.99 -5.05 4.35
N TYR A 48 -7.12 -5.09 5.05
CA TYR A 48 -7.52 -6.29 5.79
C TYR A 48 -7.94 -7.43 4.86
N GLU A 49 -8.65 -7.15 3.77
CA GLU A 49 -8.97 -8.17 2.76
C GLU A 49 -7.72 -8.79 2.13
N LEU A 50 -6.67 -8.00 1.89
CA LEU A 50 -5.40 -8.53 1.40
C LEU A 50 -4.76 -9.47 2.43
N ASN A 51 -4.72 -9.07 3.70
CA ASN A 51 -4.18 -9.89 4.78
C ASN A 51 -4.93 -11.23 4.89
N ASP A 52 -6.26 -11.21 4.84
CA ASP A 52 -7.08 -12.43 4.91
C ASP A 52 -6.86 -13.33 3.68
N LYS A 53 -6.85 -12.75 2.47
CA LYS A 53 -6.62 -13.49 1.22
C LYS A 53 -5.27 -14.19 1.19
N VAL A 54 -4.23 -13.54 1.72
CA VAL A 54 -2.86 -14.07 1.69
C VAL A 54 -2.56 -14.97 2.89
N GLY A 55 -3.30 -14.84 3.99
CA GLY A 55 -3.21 -15.71 5.16
C GLY A 55 -3.94 -17.05 5.03
N ASN A 56 -4.93 -17.17 4.14
CA ASN A 56 -5.78 -18.35 4.01
C ASN A 56 -5.23 -19.43 3.06
N THR A 57 -3.91 -19.54 2.92
CA THR A 57 -3.20 -20.50 2.05
C THR A 57 -3.14 -21.90 2.67
N GLY A 58 -4.29 -22.53 2.98
CA GLY A 58 -4.43 -23.98 3.26
C GLY A 58 -3.61 -24.62 4.40
N GLY A 59 -2.62 -23.92 4.96
CA GLY A 59 -1.64 -24.38 5.95
C GLY A 59 -1.24 -23.27 6.93
N GLY A 60 -2.04 -22.20 7.02
CA GLY A 60 -1.92 -21.16 8.04
C GLY A 60 -0.70 -20.23 7.95
N LYS A 61 0.09 -20.30 6.87
CA LYS A 61 1.28 -19.45 6.67
C LYS A 61 1.04 -18.43 5.56
N ARG A 62 1.16 -17.13 5.91
CA ARG A 62 1.07 -16.01 4.96
C ARG A 62 2.04 -16.20 3.79
N ASP A 63 1.53 -16.11 2.55
CA ASP A 63 2.37 -16.02 1.36
C ASP A 63 3.00 -14.61 1.27
N SER A 64 4.17 -14.47 1.89
CA SER A 64 4.87 -13.18 2.00
C SER A 64 5.23 -12.56 0.66
N VAL A 65 5.58 -13.37 -0.35
CA VAL A 65 5.94 -12.87 -1.68
C VAL A 65 4.73 -12.21 -2.31
N LYS A 66 3.59 -12.89 -2.31
CA LYS A 66 2.34 -12.34 -2.86
C LYS A 66 1.84 -11.12 -2.08
N TYR A 67 2.01 -11.11 -0.75
CA TYR A 67 1.66 -9.95 0.07
C TYR A 67 2.49 -8.73 -0.32
N MET A 68 3.82 -8.88 -0.34
CA MET A 68 4.74 -7.78 -0.67
C MET A 68 4.54 -7.29 -2.10
N ASP A 69 4.39 -8.21 -3.06
CA ASP A 69 4.10 -7.87 -4.46
C ASP A 69 2.80 -7.05 -4.57
N THR A 70 1.73 -7.50 -3.92
CA THR A 70 0.45 -6.79 -3.96
C THR A 70 0.54 -5.43 -3.29
N MET A 71 1.27 -5.32 -2.18
CA MET A 71 1.51 -4.05 -1.49
C MET A 71 2.29 -3.07 -2.37
N PHE A 72 3.38 -3.50 -3.00
CA PHE A 72 4.20 -2.62 -3.84
C PHE A 72 3.43 -2.10 -5.05
N ARG A 73 2.69 -2.97 -5.73
CA ARG A 73 1.87 -2.58 -6.90
C ARG A 73 0.75 -1.59 -6.58
N ASN A 74 0.33 -1.50 -5.32
CA ASN A 74 -0.85 -0.71 -4.92
C ASN A 74 -0.52 0.49 -4.05
N CYS A 75 0.56 0.41 -3.28
CA CYS A 75 0.97 1.44 -2.33
C CYS A 75 2.17 2.24 -2.83
N VAL A 76 2.93 1.79 -3.84
CA VAL A 76 3.98 2.59 -4.46
C VAL A 76 3.42 3.24 -5.73
N ILE A 77 3.63 4.55 -5.87
CA ILE A 77 3.28 5.31 -7.08
C ILE A 77 4.50 5.89 -7.80
N ALA A 78 5.64 6.00 -7.10
CA ALA A 78 6.93 6.31 -7.69
C ALA A 78 8.06 5.57 -6.94
N PRO A 79 9.06 5.01 -7.64
CA PRO A 79 9.14 4.90 -9.09
C PRO A 79 8.06 3.97 -9.66
N SER A 80 7.62 4.23 -10.89
CA SER A 80 6.52 3.50 -11.54
C SER A 80 6.87 2.03 -11.82
N GLU A 81 8.16 1.75 -11.95
CA GLU A 81 8.76 0.45 -12.21
C GLU A 81 8.47 -0.51 -11.05
N VAL A 82 8.50 -0.02 -9.82
CA VAL A 82 8.14 -0.79 -8.62
C VAL A 82 6.63 -1.05 -8.59
N ALA A 83 5.82 -0.07 -8.97
CA ALA A 83 4.36 -0.22 -9.03
C ALA A 83 3.91 -1.23 -10.11
N ASN A 84 4.64 -1.29 -11.24
CA ASN A 84 4.34 -2.19 -12.35
C ASN A 84 4.94 -3.59 -12.14
N GLY A 85 6.18 -3.66 -11.65
CA GLY A 85 6.94 -4.90 -11.48
C GLY A 85 6.68 -5.61 -10.14
N GLY A 86 6.27 -4.88 -9.11
CA GLY A 86 6.05 -5.44 -7.77
C GLY A 86 7.32 -6.04 -7.19
N MET A 87 7.24 -7.28 -6.68
CA MET A 87 8.43 -8.00 -6.19
C MET A 87 9.46 -8.26 -7.30
N GLY A 88 9.01 -8.47 -8.54
CA GLY A 88 9.90 -8.78 -9.67
C GLY A 88 10.94 -7.69 -9.95
N TYR A 89 10.62 -6.42 -9.67
CA TYR A 89 11.60 -5.33 -9.78
C TYR A 89 12.83 -5.55 -8.88
N PHE A 90 12.62 -6.08 -7.67
CA PHE A 90 13.70 -6.33 -6.72
C PHE A 90 14.41 -7.66 -7.00
N ASP A 91 13.67 -8.67 -7.48
CA ASP A 91 14.24 -9.95 -7.89
C ASP A 91 15.26 -9.78 -9.03
N GLU A 92 14.96 -8.93 -10.03
CA GLU A 92 15.87 -8.61 -11.14
C GLU A 92 17.17 -7.92 -10.70
N GLN A 93 17.15 -7.27 -9.54
CA GLN A 93 18.31 -6.58 -8.96
C GLN A 93 19.04 -7.42 -7.90
N GLU A 94 18.56 -8.65 -7.64
CA GLU A 94 19.01 -9.50 -6.53
C GLU A 94 18.97 -8.75 -5.17
N ASP A 95 18.01 -7.84 -5.01
CA ASP A 95 17.89 -6.98 -3.82
C ASP A 95 16.88 -7.52 -2.81
N LEU A 96 17.39 -8.07 -1.71
CA LEU A 96 16.57 -8.56 -0.60
C LEU A 96 16.26 -7.49 0.45
N LYS A 97 17.11 -6.45 0.57
CA LYS A 97 17.07 -5.52 1.71
C LYS A 97 16.05 -4.41 1.50
N THR A 98 15.96 -3.87 0.30
CA THR A 98 15.04 -2.79 -0.03
C THR A 98 13.58 -3.21 0.08
N PRO A 99 13.13 -4.37 -0.45
CA PRO A 99 11.74 -4.78 -0.28
C PRO A 99 11.37 -5.02 1.19
N GLU A 100 12.27 -5.58 2.01
CA GLU A 100 12.05 -5.78 3.45
C GLU A 100 11.89 -4.48 4.24
N ALA A 101 12.63 -3.44 3.89
CA ALA A 101 12.52 -2.13 4.52
C ALA A 101 11.31 -1.35 3.99
N LEU A 102 11.06 -1.43 2.68
CA LEU A 102 9.94 -0.74 2.03
C LEU A 102 8.59 -1.22 2.54
N ILE A 103 8.41 -2.53 2.75
CA ILE A 103 7.15 -3.06 3.28
C ILE A 103 6.86 -2.53 4.70
N LYS A 104 7.88 -2.33 5.53
CA LYS A 104 7.73 -1.76 6.88
C LYS A 104 7.30 -0.30 6.82
N GLU A 105 7.88 0.48 5.90
CA GLU A 105 7.47 1.87 5.67
C GLU A 105 6.02 1.97 5.17
N ILE A 106 5.61 1.09 4.27
CA ILE A 106 4.22 1.01 3.79
C ILE A 106 3.28 0.66 4.96
N GLU A 107 3.58 -0.37 5.73
CA GLU A 107 2.75 -0.78 6.87
C GLU A 107 2.66 0.30 7.95
N SER A 108 3.76 1.02 8.22
CA SER A 108 3.74 2.15 9.13
C SER A 108 2.86 3.27 8.59
N PHE A 109 3.03 3.63 7.32
CA PHE A 109 2.24 4.68 6.68
C PHE A 109 0.74 4.38 6.66
N LEU A 110 0.34 3.13 6.44
CA LEU A 110 -1.08 2.73 6.45
C LEU A 110 -1.71 2.75 7.86
N ARG A 111 -0.90 2.83 8.92
CA ARG A 111 -1.35 2.89 10.33
C ARG A 111 -1.37 4.30 10.91
N GLU A 112 -0.91 5.32 10.17
CA GLU A 112 -0.92 6.75 10.52
C GLU A 112 -2.27 7.45 10.30
#